data_AF-A0A8H3E1C6-F1
#
_entry.id   AF-A0A8H3E1C6-F1
#
_cell.length_a   1.000
_cell.length_b   1.000
_cell.length_c   1.000
_cell.angle_alpha   90.00
_cell.angle_beta   90.00
_cell.angle_gamma   90.00
#
_symmetry.space_group_name_H-M   'P 1'
#
loop_
_entity.id
_entity.type
_entity.pdbx_description
1 polymer ?
#
loop_
_entity_poly.entity_id
_entity_poly.type
_entity_poly.pdbx_seq_one_letter_code
_entity_poly.pdbx_strand_id
1 'polypeptide(L)'
;MSEDTHTTIVPCPYVLGATFKLEISPPHGDPLIVEAKVTEVFSPFTMSSAMKVALTPQSDSMALPNEAVLKVYDRRFADGMRELHRLKPPTSEAEAQYARYLASDNVAETEDQVHRLMDQTPEGDPGLLDLGEHFAAFVVKEFFESETTVYPILSDLQGKYIPTFYGT
;
A
#
# COMPACT_ATOMS: atom_id res chain seq x y z
N MET A 1 34.93 18.90 0.33
CA MET A 1 34.46 18.14 1.51
C MET A 1 33.03 17.76 1.20
N SER A 2 32.79 16.52 0.80
CA SER A 2 31.44 16.03 0.51
C SER A 2 30.78 15.68 1.83
N GLU A 3 29.66 16.33 2.15
CA GLU A 3 28.80 15.92 3.26
C GLU A 3 28.17 14.57 2.88
N ASP A 4 28.61 13.53 3.57
CA ASP A 4 28.02 12.19 3.51
C ASP A 4 26.63 12.28 4.14
N THR A 5 25.63 12.61 3.33
CA THR A 5 24.25 12.71 3.79
C THR A 5 23.73 11.28 3.90
N HIS A 6 23.80 10.71 5.10
CA HIS A 6 23.29 9.37 5.38
C HIS A 6 21.81 9.30 5.00
N THR A 7 21.53 8.74 3.83
CA THR A 7 20.18 8.53 3.33
C THR A 7 19.51 7.48 4.21
N THR A 8 18.43 7.86 4.90
CA THR A 8 17.79 6.98 5.88
C THR A 8 16.62 6.25 5.22
N ILE A 9 16.78 4.95 4.99
CA ILE A 9 15.71 4.08 4.45
C ILE A 9 14.55 4.06 5.44
N VAL A 10 13.32 4.19 4.93
CA VAL A 10 12.11 4.09 5.75
C VAL A 10 11.93 2.63 6.19
N PRO A 11 11.89 2.34 7.51
CA PRO A 11 11.68 0.97 7.97
C PRO A 11 10.25 0.51 7.67
N CYS A 12 10.12 -0.72 7.19
CA CYS A 12 8.81 -1.32 6.92
C CYS A 12 8.06 -1.61 8.24
N PRO A 13 6.82 -1.12 8.41
CA PRO A 13 6.04 -1.37 9.62
C PRO A 13 5.35 -2.74 9.62
N TYR A 14 5.29 -3.42 8.47
CA TYR A 14 4.56 -4.67 8.24
C TYR A 14 5.40 -5.90 8.62
N VAL A 15 5.74 -6.00 9.90
CA VAL A 15 6.65 -7.03 10.43
C VAL A 15 5.94 -7.99 11.38
N LEU A 16 6.52 -9.19 11.56
CA LEU A 16 6.02 -10.18 12.49
C LEU A 16 5.85 -9.60 13.90
N GLY A 17 4.68 -9.81 14.50
CA GLY A 17 4.35 -9.32 15.83
C GLY A 17 3.90 -7.87 15.90
N ALA A 18 3.94 -7.11 14.80
CA ALA A 18 3.33 -5.78 14.73
C ALA A 18 1.81 -5.86 14.99
N THR A 19 1.27 -4.83 15.62
CA THR A 19 -0.16 -4.73 15.92
C THR A 19 -0.73 -3.46 15.32
N PHE A 20 -1.87 -3.58 14.65
CA PHE A 20 -2.60 -2.48 14.03
C PHE A 20 -4.00 -2.38 14.61
N LYS A 21 -4.52 -1.16 14.68
CA LYS A 21 -5.96 -0.93 14.84
C LYS A 21 -6.53 -0.71 13.45
N LEU A 22 -7.42 -1.60 13.03
CA LEU A 22 -8.07 -1.52 11.73
C LEU A 22 -9.51 -1.06 11.94
N GLU A 23 -9.94 -0.09 11.14
CA GLU A 23 -11.34 0.13 10.86
C GLU A 23 -11.68 -0.69 9.62
N ILE A 24 -12.57 -1.67 9.76
CA ILE A 24 -13.02 -2.51 8.65
C ILE A 24 -14.39 -2.01 8.24
N SER A 25 -14.51 -1.56 6.99
CA SER A 25 -15.77 -1.21 6.35
C SER A 25 -16.27 -2.41 5.53
N PRO A 26 -17.21 -3.21 6.05
CA PRO A 26 -17.73 -4.36 5.33
C PRO A 26 -18.56 -3.92 4.12
N PRO A 27 -18.72 -4.77 3.09
CA PRO A 27 -19.61 -4.47 1.96
C PRO A 27 -21.06 -4.20 2.38
N HIS A 28 -21.48 -4.81 3.50
CA HIS A 28 -22.80 -4.63 4.11
C HIS A 28 -22.64 -4.52 5.63
N GLY A 29 -23.19 -3.45 6.22
CA GLY A 29 -23.17 -3.21 7.66
C GLY A 29 -22.36 -1.98 8.05
N ASP A 30 -22.28 -1.74 9.36
CA ASP A 30 -21.53 -0.60 9.90
C ASP A 30 -20.03 -0.94 10.00
N PRO A 31 -19.15 0.06 9.85
CA PRO A 31 -17.73 -0.10 10.13
C PRO A 31 -17.47 -0.60 11.55
N LEU A 32 -16.42 -1.39 11.72
CA LEU A 32 -16.03 -1.95 13.01
C LEU A 32 -14.54 -1.76 13.25
N ILE A 33 -14.16 -1.63 14.53
CA ILE A 33 -12.76 -1.53 14.94
C ILE A 33 -12.28 -2.88 15.46
N VAL A 34 -11.17 -3.37 14.90
CA VAL A 34 -10.47 -4.57 15.38
C VAL A 34 -9.01 -4.28 15.66
N GLU A 35 -8.45 -5.03 16.59
CA GLU A 35 -7.01 -5.16 16.71
C GLU A 35 -6.52 -6.32 15.84
N ALA A 36 -5.51 -6.08 15.01
CA ALA A 36 -4.91 -7.07 14.13
C ALA A 36 -3.43 -7.23 14.46
N LYS A 37 -3.03 -8.43 14.88
CA LYS A 37 -1.62 -8.76 15.16
C LYS A 37 -1.04 -9.60 14.04
N VAL A 38 0.07 -9.18 13.45
CA VAL A 38 0.78 -9.91 12.41
C VAL A 38 1.36 -11.21 12.98
N THR A 39 0.90 -12.34 12.45
CA THR A 39 1.37 -13.68 12.81
C THR A 39 2.23 -14.32 11.72
N GLU A 40 2.13 -13.83 10.49
CA GLU A 40 2.97 -14.25 9.36
C GLU A 40 3.13 -13.10 8.36
N VAL A 41 4.29 -13.01 7.73
CA VAL A 41 4.59 -12.02 6.68
C VAL A 41 4.90 -12.76 5.39
N PHE A 42 4.13 -12.49 4.32
CA PHE A 42 4.37 -13.09 3.01
C PHE A 42 5.36 -12.21 2.22
N SER A 43 6.65 -12.41 2.47
CA SER A 43 7.74 -11.63 1.86
C SER A 43 8.47 -12.38 0.73
N PRO A 44 9.07 -11.69 -0.26
CA PRO A 44 9.01 -10.23 -0.48
C PRO A 44 7.60 -9.77 -0.87
N PHE A 45 7.27 -8.51 -0.61
CA PHE A 45 5.96 -7.97 -0.97
C PHE A 45 5.93 -7.65 -2.47
N THR A 46 5.07 -8.32 -3.23
CA THR A 46 5.04 -8.11 -4.69
C THR A 46 4.35 -6.80 -5.05
N MET A 47 3.01 -6.77 -5.02
CA MET A 47 2.21 -5.58 -5.35
C MET A 47 1.61 -4.90 -4.11
N SER A 48 1.47 -5.65 -3.02
CA SER A 48 0.91 -5.19 -1.74
C SER A 48 1.64 -5.89 -0.60
N SER A 49 1.70 -5.26 0.57
CA SER A 49 2.17 -5.91 1.78
C SER A 49 1.12 -6.88 2.31
N ALA A 50 1.32 -8.16 2.08
CA ALA A 50 0.40 -9.23 2.49
C ALA A 50 0.89 -9.90 3.79
N MET A 51 0.00 -9.96 4.78
CA MET A 51 0.29 -10.52 6.09
C MET A 51 -0.86 -11.41 6.55
N LYS A 52 -0.54 -12.48 7.26
CA LYS A 52 -1.53 -13.17 8.08
C LYS A 52 -1.64 -12.43 9.41
N VAL A 53 -2.87 -12.13 9.83
CA VAL A 53 -3.14 -11.43 11.09
C VAL A 53 -4.11 -12.22 11.95
N ALA A 54 -3.87 -12.24 13.25
CA ALA A 54 -4.86 -12.65 14.24
C ALA A 54 -5.74 -11.44 14.58
N LEU A 55 -7.06 -11.60 14.48
CA LEU A 55 -8.03 -10.54 14.73
C LEU A 55 -8.62 -10.68 16.12
N THR A 56 -8.65 -9.57 16.86
CA THR A 56 -9.34 -9.47 18.16
C THR A 56 -10.43 -8.39 18.02
N PRO A 57 -11.72 -8.79 17.89
CA PRO A 57 -12.82 -7.84 17.83
C PRO A 57 -12.91 -7.02 19.12
N GLN A 58 -13.17 -5.71 19.00
CA GLN A 58 -13.48 -4.88 20.18
C GLN A 58 -14.95 -4.96 20.58
N SER A 59 -15.81 -5.57 19.75
CA SER A 59 -17.24 -5.78 20.02
C SER A 59 -17.76 -7.05 19.34
N ASP A 60 -18.81 -7.66 19.91
CA ASP A 60 -19.42 -8.93 19.46
C ASP A 60 -20.31 -8.82 18.21
N SER A 61 -20.29 -7.70 17.48
CA SER A 61 -21.30 -7.40 16.44
C SER A 61 -21.09 -8.11 15.09
N MET A 62 -19.88 -8.62 14.81
CA MET A 62 -19.59 -9.33 13.56
C MET A 62 -18.74 -10.58 13.83
N ALA A 63 -19.15 -11.71 13.23
CA ALA A 63 -18.39 -12.96 13.25
C ALA A 63 -17.21 -12.88 12.27
N LEU A 64 -16.18 -12.12 12.64
CA LEU A 64 -14.89 -12.16 11.95
C LEU A 64 -14.17 -13.47 12.27
N PRO A 65 -13.35 -13.99 11.34
CA PRO A 65 -12.51 -15.13 11.63
C PRO A 65 -11.43 -14.72 12.63
N ASN A 66 -10.93 -15.69 13.41
CA ASN A 66 -9.80 -15.46 14.32
C ASN A 66 -8.52 -15.06 13.57
N GLU A 67 -8.40 -15.46 12.31
CA GLU A 67 -7.26 -15.15 11.45
C GLU A 67 -7.76 -14.68 10.08
N ALA A 68 -7.08 -13.69 9.51
CA ALA A 68 -7.34 -13.18 8.17
C ALA A 68 -6.04 -12.85 7.45
N VAL A 69 -6.12 -12.62 6.14
CA VAL A 69 -5.04 -12.00 5.37
C VAL A 69 -5.31 -10.50 5.29
N LEU A 70 -4.40 -9.69 5.80
CA LEU A 70 -4.38 -8.24 5.61
C LEU A 70 -3.46 -7.92 4.43
N LYS A 71 -4.01 -7.26 3.40
CA LYS A 71 -3.24 -6.65 2.32
C LYS A 71 -3.21 -5.14 2.52
N VAL A 72 -2.03 -4.55 2.48
CA VAL A 72 -1.84 -3.10 2.55
C VAL A 72 -1.19 -2.60 1.26
N TYR A 73 -1.84 -1.65 0.60
CA TYR A 73 -1.38 -1.03 -0.64
C TYR A 73 -0.56 0.23 -0.34
N ASP A 74 0.58 0.02 0.31
CA ASP A 74 1.53 1.08 0.60
C ASP A 74 2.61 1.14 -0.49
N ARG A 75 2.62 2.23 -1.27
CA ARG A 75 3.57 2.44 -2.37
C ARG A 75 5.04 2.30 -1.96
N ARG A 76 5.36 2.49 -0.67
CA ARG A 76 6.72 2.42 -0.15
C ARG A 76 7.23 0.99 -0.07
N PHE A 77 6.32 0.04 0.17
CA PHE A 77 6.66 -1.36 0.51
C PHE A 77 6.06 -2.38 -0.46
N ALA A 78 5.71 -1.94 -1.68
CA ALA A 78 5.36 -2.82 -2.80
C ALA A 78 6.63 -3.22 -3.56
N ASP A 79 7.49 -4.03 -2.94
CA ASP A 79 8.86 -4.34 -3.40
C ASP A 79 8.92 -4.80 -4.86
N GLY A 80 8.06 -5.74 -5.26
CA GLY A 80 8.03 -6.28 -6.62
C GLY A 80 7.60 -5.25 -7.67
N MET A 81 6.63 -4.39 -7.34
CA MET A 81 6.24 -3.27 -8.20
C MET A 81 7.40 -2.27 -8.34
N ARG A 82 8.04 -1.90 -7.22
CA ARG A 82 9.17 -0.97 -7.24
C ARG A 82 10.34 -1.54 -8.04
N GLU A 83 10.63 -2.82 -7.91
CA GLU A 83 11.66 -3.51 -8.70
C GLU A 83 11.32 -3.50 -10.20
N LEU A 84 10.08 -3.86 -10.56
CA LEU A 84 9.60 -3.87 -11.95
C LEU A 84 9.79 -2.51 -12.64
N HIS A 85 9.53 -1.43 -11.92
CA HIS A 85 9.63 -0.06 -12.42
C HIS A 85 10.95 0.63 -12.07
N ARG A 86 11.92 -0.11 -11.50
CA ARG A 86 13.25 0.39 -11.10
C ARG A 86 13.21 1.62 -10.19
N LEU A 87 12.19 1.69 -9.33
CA LEU A 87 12.04 2.73 -8.34
C LEU A 87 13.03 2.47 -7.20
N LYS A 88 13.68 3.54 -6.71
CA LYS A 88 14.61 3.44 -5.58
C LYS A 88 13.88 3.01 -4.30
N PRO A 89 14.53 2.43 -3.28
CA PRO A 89 13.90 2.20 -1.98
C PRO A 89 13.36 3.51 -1.36
N PRO A 90 12.29 3.45 -0.55
CA PRO A 90 11.76 4.63 0.12
C PRO A 90 12.78 5.15 1.14
N THR A 91 13.02 6.46 1.13
CA THR A 91 13.94 7.13 2.07
C THR A 91 13.21 8.28 2.74
N SER A 92 13.60 8.62 3.97
CA SER A 92 12.96 9.70 4.73
C SER A 92 13.02 11.02 3.96
N GLU A 93 14.12 11.26 3.25
CA GLU A 93 14.33 12.45 2.42
C GLU A 93 13.40 12.45 1.20
N ALA A 94 13.27 11.31 0.51
CA ALA A 94 12.35 11.13 -0.61
C ALA A 94 10.89 11.32 -0.18
N GLU A 95 10.49 10.77 0.97
CA GLU A 95 9.13 10.94 1.52
C GLU A 95 8.83 12.41 1.83
N ALA A 96 9.80 13.12 2.43
CA ALA A 96 9.66 14.55 2.71
C ALA A 96 9.63 15.41 1.43
N GLN A 97 10.31 14.98 0.36
CA GLN A 97 10.24 15.63 -0.95
C GLN A 97 8.88 15.39 -1.61
N TYR A 98 8.44 14.14 -1.65
CA TYR A 98 7.16 13.77 -2.24
C TYR A 98 5.98 14.45 -1.51
N ALA A 99 6.04 14.57 -0.18
CA ALA A 99 5.05 15.33 0.58
C ALA A 99 4.98 16.82 0.18
N ARG A 100 6.12 17.44 -0.17
CA ARG A 100 6.17 18.81 -0.69
C ARG A 100 5.60 18.91 -2.10
N TYR A 101 5.89 17.92 -2.95
CA TYR A 101 5.29 17.82 -4.28
C TYR A 101 3.76 17.73 -4.19
N LEU A 102 3.22 16.85 -3.34
CA LEU A 102 1.78 16.72 -3.12
C LEU A 102 1.10 18.00 -2.59
N ALA A 103 1.84 18.85 -1.89
CA ALA A 103 1.36 20.13 -1.39
C ALA A 103 1.50 21.29 -2.41
N SER A 104 2.03 21.02 -3.60
CA SER A 104 2.21 22.02 -4.65
C SER A 104 1.00 22.10 -5.58
N ASP A 105 0.89 23.19 -6.35
CA ASP A 105 -0.18 23.36 -7.34
C ASP A 105 0.06 22.61 -8.67
N ASN A 106 1.19 21.90 -8.80
CA ASN A 106 1.63 21.25 -10.04
C ASN A 106 1.71 19.73 -9.91
N VAL A 107 0.77 19.13 -9.19
CA VAL A 107 0.67 17.66 -9.07
C VAL A 107 -0.02 17.11 -10.31
N ALA A 108 0.60 16.12 -10.95
CA ALA A 108 -0.01 15.38 -12.05
C ALA A 108 -1.30 14.69 -11.59
N GLU A 109 -2.38 14.82 -12.34
CA GLU A 109 -3.71 14.36 -11.91
C GLU A 109 -4.02 12.92 -12.34
N THR A 110 -3.26 12.39 -13.31
CA THR A 110 -3.53 11.08 -13.92
C THR A 110 -2.22 10.33 -14.16
N GLU A 111 -2.30 9.01 -14.22
CA GLU A 111 -1.15 8.15 -14.54
C GLU A 111 -0.54 8.51 -15.90
N ASP A 112 -1.36 8.75 -16.93
CA ASP A 112 -0.91 9.19 -18.26
C ASP A 112 -0.15 10.53 -18.23
N GLN A 113 -0.53 11.44 -17.33
CA GLN A 113 0.23 12.68 -17.13
C GLN A 113 1.57 12.38 -16.47
N VAL A 114 1.61 11.50 -15.47
CA VAL A 114 2.86 11.10 -14.80
C VAL A 114 3.82 10.46 -15.79
N HIS A 115 3.39 9.47 -16.58
CA HIS A 115 4.22 8.82 -17.60
C HIS A 115 4.79 9.84 -18.59
N ARG A 116 3.94 10.71 -19.13
CA ARG A 116 4.38 11.76 -20.07
C ARG A 116 5.41 12.70 -19.46
N LEU A 117 5.25 13.06 -18.18
CA LEU A 117 6.22 13.92 -17.48
C LEU A 117 7.52 13.17 -17.22
N MET A 118 7.46 11.90 -16.79
CA MET A 118 8.65 11.07 -16.56
C MET A 118 9.48 10.93 -17.84
N ASP A 119 8.84 10.72 -19.00
CA ASP A 119 9.51 10.63 -20.30
C ASP A 119 10.17 11.95 -20.73
N GLN A 120 9.65 13.09 -20.28
CA GLN A 120 10.15 14.44 -20.60
C GLN A 120 11.20 14.94 -19.61
N THR A 121 11.21 14.38 -18.39
CA THR A 121 12.13 14.77 -17.32
C THR A 121 13.50 14.13 -17.53
N PRO A 122 14.59 14.91 -17.61
CA PRO A 122 15.94 14.37 -17.79
C PRO A 122 16.37 13.47 -16.63
N GLU A 123 17.20 12.47 -16.93
CA GLU A 123 17.84 11.65 -15.90
C GLU A 123 18.65 12.53 -14.93
N GLY A 124 18.46 12.31 -13.63
CA GLY A 124 19.13 13.07 -12.57
C GLY A 124 18.40 14.33 -12.12
N ASP A 125 17.29 14.71 -12.78
CA ASP A 125 16.41 15.76 -12.29
C ASP A 125 15.72 15.29 -10.98
N PRO A 126 15.73 16.11 -9.90
CA PRO A 126 15.05 15.78 -8.65
C PRO A 126 13.55 15.50 -8.81
N GLY A 127 12.88 16.12 -9.79
CA GLY A 127 11.46 15.94 -10.08
C GLY A 127 11.12 14.53 -10.57
N LEU A 128 12.09 13.78 -11.08
CA LEU A 128 11.89 12.38 -11.47
C LEU A 128 11.57 11.49 -10.24
N LEU A 129 12.09 11.85 -9.07
CA LEU A 129 11.75 11.18 -7.81
C LEU A 129 10.29 11.41 -7.45
N ASP A 130 9.83 12.65 -7.52
CA ASP A 130 8.45 13.02 -7.20
C ASP A 130 7.48 12.29 -8.13
N LEU A 131 7.76 12.29 -9.43
CA LEU A 131 6.97 11.56 -10.43
C LEU A 131 7.00 10.05 -10.21
N GLY A 132 8.16 9.47 -9.86
CA GLY A 132 8.28 8.04 -9.57
C GLY A 132 7.48 7.60 -8.34
N GLU A 133 7.48 8.39 -7.26
CA GLU A 133 6.63 8.11 -6.09
C GLU A 133 5.15 8.33 -6.38
N HIS A 134 4.83 9.32 -7.22
CA HIS A 134 3.44 9.55 -7.64
C HIS A 134 2.91 8.44 -8.54
N PHE A 135 3.74 7.96 -9.47
CA PHE A 135 3.44 6.78 -10.29
C PHE A 135 3.18 5.56 -9.41
N ALA A 136 4.06 5.30 -8.45
CA ALA A 136 3.87 4.21 -7.49
C ALA A 136 2.54 4.33 -6.71
N ALA A 137 2.13 5.55 -6.35
CA ALA A 137 0.84 5.81 -5.70
C ALA A 137 -0.36 5.46 -6.61
N PHE A 138 -0.30 5.81 -7.90
CA PHE A 138 -1.34 5.43 -8.86
C PHE A 138 -1.44 3.92 -9.02
N VAL A 139 -0.31 3.24 -9.21
CA VAL A 139 -0.27 1.79 -9.44
C VAL A 139 -0.84 1.02 -8.24
N VAL A 140 -0.41 1.32 -7.01
CA VAL A 140 -0.94 0.60 -5.83
C VAL A 140 -2.42 0.89 -5.60
N LYS A 141 -2.88 2.11 -5.93
CA LYS A 141 -4.29 2.49 -5.87
C LYS A 141 -5.13 1.69 -6.87
N GLU A 142 -4.66 1.53 -8.12
CA GLU A 142 -5.35 0.74 -9.13
C GLU A 142 -5.51 -0.72 -8.69
N PHE A 143 -4.48 -1.32 -8.10
CA PHE A 143 -4.59 -2.68 -7.56
C PHE A 143 -5.60 -2.79 -6.42
N PHE A 144 -5.63 -1.81 -5.51
CA PHE A 144 -6.63 -1.75 -4.44
C PHE A 144 -8.06 -1.62 -5.01
N GLU A 145 -8.27 -0.68 -5.94
CA GLU A 145 -9.58 -0.45 -6.55
C GLU A 145 -10.05 -1.67 -7.36
N SER A 146 -9.14 -2.33 -8.07
CA SER A 146 -9.42 -3.55 -8.83
C SER A 146 -9.84 -4.70 -7.90
N GLU A 147 -9.08 -4.99 -6.84
CA GLU A 147 -9.45 -6.06 -5.89
C GLU A 147 -10.79 -5.74 -5.21
N THR A 148 -10.98 -4.52 -4.70
CA THR A 148 -12.21 -4.12 -3.99
C THR A 148 -13.45 -4.10 -4.89
N THR A 149 -13.28 -3.87 -6.18
CA THR A 149 -14.36 -3.96 -7.18
C THR A 149 -14.68 -5.42 -7.54
N VAL A 150 -13.66 -6.27 -7.67
CA VAL A 150 -13.82 -7.65 -8.16
C VAL A 150 -14.36 -8.59 -7.08
N TYR A 151 -13.91 -8.46 -5.82
CA TYR A 151 -14.33 -9.38 -4.76
C TYR A 151 -15.86 -9.46 -4.60
N PRO A 152 -16.62 -8.34 -4.52
CA PRO A 152 -18.08 -8.38 -4.44
C PRO A 152 -18.75 -9.11 -5.62
N ILE A 153 -18.20 -8.98 -6.83
CA ILE A 153 -18.72 -9.64 -8.03
C ILE A 153 -18.50 -11.16 -7.95
N LEU A 154 -17.42 -11.59 -7.29
CA LEU A 154 -17.06 -12.99 -7.10
C LEU A 154 -17.59 -13.58 -5.78
N SER A 155 -18.65 -13.00 -5.20
CA SER A 155 -19.22 -13.43 -3.91
C SER A 155 -19.50 -14.94 -3.83
N ASP A 156 -20.02 -15.54 -4.91
CA ASP A 156 -20.33 -16.98 -4.99
C ASP A 156 -19.09 -17.89 -4.96
N LEU A 157 -17.89 -17.34 -5.21
CA LEU A 157 -16.62 -18.09 -5.17
C LEU A 157 -15.90 -17.95 -3.82
N GLN A 158 -16.25 -16.94 -3.04
CA GLN A 158 -15.60 -16.64 -1.77
C GLN A 158 -15.87 -17.73 -0.72
N GLY A 159 -14.84 -18.09 0.04
CA GLY A 159 -14.86 -19.16 1.04
C GLY A 159 -14.85 -20.58 0.45
N LYS A 160 -14.96 -20.73 -0.89
CA LYS A 160 -14.91 -22.02 -1.59
C LYS A 160 -13.68 -22.16 -2.48
N TYR A 161 -13.39 -21.14 -3.28
CA TYR A 161 -12.31 -21.14 -4.25
C TYR A 161 -11.33 -19.98 -4.06
N ILE A 162 -11.81 -18.86 -3.54
CA ILE A 162 -11.01 -17.69 -3.20
C ILE A 162 -11.28 -17.26 -1.74
N PRO A 163 -10.38 -16.48 -1.12
CA PRO A 163 -10.61 -15.96 0.24
C PRO A 163 -11.89 -15.16 0.36
N THR A 164 -12.48 -15.14 1.55
CA THR A 164 -13.61 -14.26 1.87
C THR A 164 -13.10 -12.84 2.12
N PHE A 165 -13.72 -11.87 1.46
CA PHE A 165 -13.47 -10.45 1.59
C PHE A 165 -14.36 -9.87 2.69
N TYR A 166 -13.73 -9.40 3.76
CA TYR A 166 -14.43 -8.86 4.93
C TYR A 166 -14.64 -7.35 4.90
N GLY A 167 -13.95 -6.64 4.01
CA GLY A 167 -14.02 -5.18 3.89
C GLY A 167 -12.68 -4.54 3.61
N THR A 168 -12.69 -3.21 3.54
CA THR A 168 -11.51 -2.34 3.45
C THR A 168 -11.28 -1.59 4.75
#